data_AF-A0A8J6T4C2-F1
#
_entry.id   AF-A0A8J6T4C2-F1
#
_cell.length_a   1.000
_cell.length_b   1.000
_cell.length_c   1.000
_cell.angle_alpha   90.00
_cell.angle_beta   90.00
_cell.angle_gamma   90.00
#
_symmetry.space_group_name_H-M   'P 1'
#
loop_
_entity.id
_entity.type
_entity.pdbx_description
1 polymer ?
#
loop_
_entity_poly.entity_id
_entity_poly.type
_entity_poly.pdbx_seq_one_letter_code
_entity_poly.pdbx_strand_id
1 'polypeptide(L)'
;MSLHPQAQYVVPPETAKVAHAIFPTGNLCVKMAATLHEFFSDQHFNILYPDRGQPAISPVRLALATLLQYLEGLTDRQTADAVRRVGSPFDYR
;
A
#
# COMPACT_ATOMS: atom_id res chain seq x y z
N MET A 1 12.50 12.65 -4.10
CA MET A 1 11.79 12.37 -2.84
C MET A 1 12.81 11.81 -1.86
N SER A 2 12.74 12.10 -0.56
CA SER A 2 13.57 11.50 0.49
C SER A 2 12.75 10.51 1.30
N LEU A 3 13.36 9.39 1.66
CA LEU A 3 12.69 8.40 2.50
C LEU A 3 12.77 8.85 3.96
N HIS A 4 11.61 9.03 4.58
CA HIS A 4 11.51 9.18 6.02
C HIS A 4 10.92 7.87 6.54
N PRO A 5 11.71 6.99 7.15
CA PRO A 5 11.21 5.73 7.66
C PRO A 5 10.08 6.00 8.66
N GLN A 6 8.85 5.74 8.27
CA GLN A 6 7.72 5.78 9.19
C GLN A 6 7.67 4.46 9.96
N ALA A 7 7.15 4.50 11.20
CA ALA A 7 6.70 3.29 11.85
C ALA A 7 5.77 2.53 10.88
N GLN A 8 5.94 1.21 10.78
CA GLN A 8 5.12 0.35 9.92
C GLN A 8 3.67 0.81 9.94
N TYR A 9 3.05 0.91 8.76
CA TYR A 9 1.67 1.32 8.67
C TYR A 9 0.78 0.36 9.44
N VAL A 10 0.21 0.83 10.55
CA VAL A 10 -0.76 0.05 11.31
C VAL A 10 -2.13 0.34 10.70
N VAL A 11 -2.77 -0.71 10.19
CA VAL A 11 -4.15 -0.63 9.73
C VAL A 11 -5.02 -0.18 10.91
N PRO A 12 -5.85 0.87 10.78
CA PRO A 12 -6.73 1.30 11.85
C PRO A 12 -7.60 0.13 12.35
N PRO A 13 -7.81 0.00 13.68
CA PRO A 13 -8.53 -1.14 14.24
C PRO A 13 -9.91 -1.37 13.63
N GLU A 14 -10.64 -0.30 13.35
CA GLU A 14 -11.97 -0.34 12.73
C GLU A 14 -11.89 -0.90 11.30
N THR A 15 -10.92 -0.47 10.50
CA THR A 15 -10.70 -0.99 9.15
C THR A 15 -10.32 -2.47 9.18
N ALA A 16 -9.46 -2.88 10.13
CA ALA A 16 -9.07 -4.28 10.30
C ALA A 16 -10.27 -5.16 10.68
N LYS A 17 -11.13 -4.69 11.60
CA LYS A 17 -12.37 -5.38 12.00
C LYS A 17 -13.31 -5.58 10.80
N VAL A 18 -13.57 -4.52 10.03
CA VAL A 18 -14.44 -4.61 8.84
C VAL A 18 -13.85 -5.55 7.80
N ALA A 19 -12.54 -5.44 7.52
CA ALA A 19 -11.87 -6.33 6.58
C ALA A 19 -11.96 -7.81 7.01
N HIS A 20 -11.81 -8.09 8.31
CA HIS A 20 -11.94 -9.45 8.84
C HIS A 20 -13.39 -9.97 8.77
N ALA A 21 -14.38 -9.11 9.00
CA ALA A 21 -15.80 -9.49 8.87
C ALA A 21 -16.17 -9.83 7.42
N ILE A 22 -15.63 -9.09 6.43
CA ILE A 22 -15.88 -9.34 5.00
C ILE A 22 -15.05 -10.53 4.49
N PHE A 23 -13.82 -10.69 4.99
CA PHE A 23 -12.88 -11.73 4.59
C PHE A 23 -12.38 -12.54 5.80
N PRO A 24 -13.20 -13.44 6.39
CA PRO A 24 -12.85 -14.15 7.63
C PRO A 24 -11.59 -15.03 7.51
N THR A 25 -11.38 -15.63 6.34
CA THR A 25 -10.19 -16.45 6.01
C THR A 25 -9.08 -15.65 5.32
N GLY A 26 -9.23 -14.33 5.29
CA GLY A 26 -8.42 -13.39 4.51
C GLY A 26 -8.76 -13.42 3.01
N ASN A 27 -8.17 -12.49 2.27
CA ASN A 27 -8.17 -12.49 0.81
C ASN A 27 -6.73 -12.38 0.29
N LEU A 28 -6.55 -12.50 -1.03
CA LEU A 28 -5.23 -12.45 -1.66
C LEU A 28 -4.48 -11.15 -1.30
N CYS A 29 -5.16 -10.00 -1.38
CA CYS A 29 -4.57 -8.69 -1.10
C CYS A 29 -4.07 -8.57 0.35
N VAL A 30 -4.88 -9.01 1.32
CA VAL A 30 -4.53 -8.98 2.76
C VAL A 30 -3.35 -9.91 3.04
N LYS A 31 -3.35 -11.12 2.45
CA LYS A 31 -2.24 -12.07 2.61
C LYS A 31 -0.95 -11.52 2.01
N MET A 32 -0.99 -11.00 0.78
CA MET A 32 0.17 -10.40 0.13
C MET A 32 0.72 -9.21 0.92
N ALA A 33 -0.15 -8.33 1.41
CA ALA A 33 0.26 -7.19 2.22
C ALA A 33 0.99 -7.64 3.50
N ALA A 34 0.46 -8.65 4.21
CA ALA A 34 1.08 -9.20 5.41
C ALA A 34 2.45 -9.85 5.09
N THR A 35 2.51 -10.68 4.05
CA THR A 35 3.75 -11.36 3.62
C THR A 35 4.84 -10.35 3.22
N LEU A 36 4.49 -9.30 2.46
CA LEU A 36 5.48 -8.27 2.10
C LEU A 36 6.01 -7.51 3.32
N HIS A 37 5.14 -7.17 4.27
CA HIS A 37 5.54 -6.47 5.50
C HIS A 37 6.38 -7.34 6.45
N GLU A 38 6.26 -8.66 6.36
CA GLU A 38 7.08 -9.61 7.12
C GLU A 38 8.53 -9.63 6.62
N PHE A 39 8.73 -9.59 5.30
CA PHE A 39 10.08 -9.68 4.70
C PHE A 39 10.74 -8.33 4.43
N PHE A 40 9.96 -7.29 4.18
CA PHE A 40 10.49 -5.98 3.79
C PHE A 40 10.07 -4.88 4.75
N SER A 41 11.06 -4.09 5.17
CA SER A 41 10.86 -2.81 5.81
C SER A 41 11.27 -1.68 4.86
N ASP A 42 10.72 -0.48 5.05
CA ASP A 42 11.12 0.69 4.27
C ASP A 42 12.63 0.96 4.38
N GLN A 43 13.24 0.64 5.52
CA GLN A 43 14.68 0.80 5.77
C GLN A 43 15.56 -0.01 4.80
N HIS A 44 15.08 -1.14 4.28
CA HIS A 44 15.81 -1.93 3.29
C HIS A 44 16.04 -1.18 1.97
N PHE A 45 15.27 -0.11 1.72
CA PHE A 45 15.34 0.68 0.49
C PHE A 45 16.08 2.01 0.68
N ASN A 46 16.62 2.30 1.88
CA ASN A 46 17.14 3.62 2.21
C ASN A 46 18.22 4.11 1.23
N ILE A 47 19.08 3.20 0.75
CA ILE A 47 20.16 3.51 -0.21
C ILE A 47 19.66 3.98 -1.59
N LEU A 48 18.38 3.76 -1.90
CA LEU A 48 17.77 4.16 -3.17
C LEU A 48 17.19 5.58 -3.12
N TYR A 49 17.18 6.22 -1.96
CA TYR A 49 16.60 7.55 -1.77
C TYR A 49 17.67 8.55 -1.33
N PRO A 50 17.66 9.79 -1.86
CA PRO A 50 18.51 10.86 -1.35
C PRO A 50 18.10 11.29 0.06
N ASP A 51 19.07 11.79 0.83
CA ASP A 51 18.86 12.27 2.21
C ASP A 51 17.90 13.47 2.30
N ARG A 52 17.76 14.25 1.22
CA ARG A 52 16.93 15.46 1.17
C ARG A 52 15.96 15.43 0.00
N GLY A 53 14.76 15.95 0.24
CA GLY A 53 13.72 16.12 -0.77
C GLY A 53 12.32 16.13 -0.16
N GLN A 54 11.30 16.11 -1.02
CA GLN A 54 9.93 15.89 -0.58
C GLN A 54 9.75 14.46 -0.01
N PRO A 55 8.88 14.24 0.99
CA PRO A 55 8.66 12.91 1.55
C PRO A 55 8.26 11.88 0.48
N ALA A 56 8.91 10.71 0.52
CA ALA A 56 8.54 9.57 -0.31
C ALA A 56 7.35 8.80 0.27
N ILE A 57 6.57 8.17 -0.59
CA ILE A 57 5.65 7.09 -0.20
C ILE A 57 6.50 5.87 0.19
N SER A 58 6.03 5.11 1.18
CA SER A 58 6.64 3.85 1.61
C SER A 58 6.94 2.94 0.39
N PRO A 59 8.21 2.54 0.16
CA PRO A 59 8.58 1.63 -0.91
C PRO A 59 7.91 0.25 -0.78
N VAL A 60 7.67 -0.23 0.45
CA VAL A 60 6.93 -1.49 0.64
C VAL A 60 5.48 -1.37 0.16
N ARG A 61 4.84 -0.21 0.37
CA ARG A 61 3.49 0.03 -0.18
C ARG A 61 3.49 0.13 -1.70
N LEU A 62 4.51 0.77 -2.28
CA LEU A 62 4.66 0.82 -3.74
C LEU A 62 4.86 -0.58 -4.32
N ALA A 63 5.67 -1.43 -3.69
CA ALA A 63 5.84 -2.82 -4.11
C ALA A 63 4.53 -3.61 -4.07
N LEU A 64 3.72 -3.46 -3.01
CA LEU A 64 2.39 -4.07 -2.94
C LEU A 64 1.48 -3.57 -4.08
N ALA A 65 1.45 -2.26 -4.33
CA ALA A 65 0.66 -1.69 -5.42
C ALA A 65 1.10 -2.27 -6.77
N THR A 66 2.41 -2.34 -7.06
CA THR A 66 2.93 -2.92 -8.31
C THR A 66 2.55 -4.40 -8.47
N LEU A 67 2.57 -5.18 -7.38
CA LEU A 67 2.15 -6.59 -7.45
C LEU A 67 0.65 -6.72 -7.73
N LEU A 68 -0.20 -5.88 -7.13
CA LEU A 68 -1.63 -5.87 -7.42
C LEU A 68 -1.92 -5.46 -8.86
N GLN A 69 -1.26 -4.41 -9.36
CA GLN A 69 -1.33 -3.98 -10.76
C GLN A 69 -0.98 -5.13 -11.72
N TYR A 70 0.12 -5.83 -11.44
CA TYR A 70 0.57 -6.96 -12.24
C TYR A 70 -0.45 -8.11 -12.24
N LEU A 71 -0.98 -8.48 -11.07
CA LEU A 71 -1.98 -9.54 -10.94
C LEU A 71 -3.28 -9.23 -11.67
N GLU A 72 -3.68 -7.95 -11.71
CA GLU A 72 -4.86 -7.49 -12.43
C GLU A 72 -4.61 -7.29 -13.94
N GLY A 73 -3.37 -7.45 -14.40
CA GLY A 73 -2.98 -7.21 -15.80
C GLY A 73 -3.12 -5.74 -16.22
N LEU A 74 -3.07 -4.82 -15.26
CA LEU A 74 -3.25 -3.39 -15.48
C LEU A 74 -1.92 -2.65 -15.57
N THR A 75 -1.86 -1.68 -16.48
CA THR A 75 -0.81 -0.67 -16.46
C THR A 75 -0.99 0.26 -15.26
N ASP A 76 0.07 0.95 -14.86
CA ASP A 76 0.01 1.98 -13.82
C ASP A 76 -1.07 3.02 -14.12
N ARG A 77 -1.15 3.48 -15.38
CA ARG A 77 -2.14 4.47 -15.81
C ARG A 77 -3.58 3.96 -15.69
N GLN A 78 -3.83 2.72 -16.10
CA GLN A 78 -5.15 2.10 -15.96
C GLN A 78 -5.54 1.92 -14.49
N THR A 79 -4.58 1.55 -13.65
CA THR A 79 -4.79 1.40 -12.20
C THR A 79 -5.11 2.74 -11.55
N ALA A 80 -4.33 3.78 -11.88
CA ALA A 80 -4.59 5.14 -11.40
C ALA A 80 -5.96 5.66 -11.85
N ASP A 81 -6.36 5.38 -13.09
CA ASP A 81 -7.68 5.73 -13.60
C ASP A 81 -8.80 4.94 -12.90
N ALA A 82 -8.59 3.66 -12.59
CA ALA A 82 -9.56 2.84 -11.85
C ALA A 82 -9.81 3.42 -10.44
N VAL A 83 -8.75 3.73 -9.69
CA VAL A 83 -8.87 4.35 -8.35
C VAL A 83 -9.54 5.72 -8.44
N ARG A 84 -9.18 6.55 -9.44
CA ARG A 84 -9.80 7.88 -9.64
C ARG A 84 -11.31 7.77 -9.91
N ARG A 85 -11.73 6.79 -10.70
CA ARG A 85 -13.16 6.55 -11.01
C ARG A 85 -13.94 5.99 -9.83
N VAL A 86 -13.28 5.23 -8.95
CA VAL A 86 -13.91 4.68 -7.75
C VAL A 86 -14.30 5.79 -6.77
N GLY A 87 -13.62 6.95 -6.77
CA GLY A 87 -13.97 8.05 -5.89
C GLY A 87 -13.75 7.70 -4.41
N SER A 88 -13.36 8.67 -3.61
CA SER A 88 -13.25 8.61 -2.16
C SER A 88 -14.51 7.99 -1.53
N PRO A 89 -14.44 6.84 -0.82
CA PRO A 89 -15.53 6.41 0.06
C PRO A 89 -15.76 7.37 1.24
N PHE A 90 -14.94 8.43 1.34
CA PHE A 90 -14.84 9.37 2.46
C PHE A 90 -15.01 10.84 2.06
N ASP A 91 -15.60 11.15 0.89
CA ASP A 91 -16.17 12.49 0.68
C ASP A 91 -17.49 12.61 1.48
N TYR A 92 -17.37 12.94 2.77
CA TYR A 92 -18.41 13.70 3.46
C TYR A 92 -18.06 15.18 3.34
N ARG A 93 -19.08 15.96 2.97
CA ARG A 93 -19.10 17.43 3.05
C ARG A 93 -18.40 17.98 4.28
#